data_AF-A0A5C5ZML7-F1
#
_entry.id   AF-A0A5C5ZML7-F1
#
_cell.length_a   1.000
_cell.length_b   1.000
_cell.length_c   1.000
_cell.angle_alpha   90.00
_cell.angle_beta   90.00
_cell.angle_gamma   90.00
#
_symmetry.space_group_name_H-M   'P 1'
#
loop_
_entity.id
_entity.type
_entity.pdbx_description
1 polymer ?
#
loop_
_entity_poly.entity_id
_entity_poly.type
_entity_poly.pdbx_seq_one_letter_code
_entity_poly.pdbx_strand_id
1 'polypeptide(L)' 'MTLPIVRSTAYAEDLIAIWTHVAWDSVEAADRLVERINAIIGRLAAKPALEMHQFPDGLRGRRQTPTTE' A
#
# COMPACT_ATOMS: atom_id res chain seq x y z
N MET A 1 3.16 -16.47 -14.72
CA MET A 1 2.10 -15.74 -15.44
C MET A 1 1.71 -14.56 -14.58
N THR A 2 1.69 -13.34 -15.13
CA THR A 2 1.31 -12.12 -14.39
C THR A 2 -0.13 -11.78 -14.73
N LEU A 3 -0.98 -11.57 -13.72
CA LEU A 3 -2.35 -11.15 -13.93
C LEU A 3 -2.44 -9.66 -14.30
N PRO A 4 -3.40 -9.25 -15.14
CA PRO A 4 -3.64 -7.84 -15.42
C PRO A 4 -4.10 -7.11 -14.15
N ILE A 5 -3.56 -5.91 -13.94
CA ILE A 5 -3.95 -5.03 -12.83
C ILE A 5 -5.04 -4.07 -13.32
N VAL A 6 -6.20 -4.12 -12.69
CA VAL A 6 -7.29 -3.16 -12.92
C VAL A 6 -7.34 -2.19 -11.74
N ARG A 7 -7.34 -0.88 -12.02
CA ARG A 7 -7.38 0.18 -11.01
C ARG A 7 -8.74 0.87 -11.06
N SER A 8 -9.39 0.99 -9.90
CA SER A 8 -10.62 1.77 -9.77
C SER A 8 -10.32 3.28 -9.70
N THR A 9 -11.35 4.12 -9.81
CA THR A 9 -11.22 5.56 -9.51
C THR A 9 -10.81 5.78 -8.05
N ALA A 10 -11.41 5.04 -7.11
CA ALA A 10 -11.07 5.08 -5.70
C ALA A 10 -9.58 4.79 -5.42
N TYR A 11 -8.96 3.89 -6.20
CA TYR A 11 -7.52 3.63 -6.07
C TYR A 11 -6.67 4.89 -6.27
N ALA A 12 -7.01 5.73 -7.25
CA ALA A 12 -6.27 6.95 -7.51
C ALA A 12 -6.49 7.99 -6.40
N GLU A 13 -7.72 8.11 -5.92
CA GLU A 13 -8.09 9.00 -4.80
C GLU A 13 -7.38 8.60 -3.51
N ASP A 14 -7.37 7.31 -3.17
CA ASP A 14 -6.68 6.77 -1.99
C ASP A 14 -5.17 7.02 -2.07
N LEU A 15 -4.57 6.80 -3.25
CA LEU A 15 -3.14 7.01 -3.43
C LEU A 15 -2.76 8.48 -3.25
N ILE A 16 -3.58 9.40 -3.76
CA ILE A 16 -3.39 10.85 -3.58
C ILE A 16 -3.57 11.23 -2.10
N ALA A 17 -4.59 10.71 -1.43
CA ALA A 17 -4.85 11.00 -0.02
C ALA A 17 -3.69 10.53 0.88
N ILE A 18 -3.20 9.30 0.66
CA ILE A 18 -2.05 8.74 1.38
C ILE A 18 -0.80 9.58 1.12
N TRP A 19 -0.49 9.88 -0.14
CA TRP A 19 0.69 10.66 -0.49
C TRP A 19 0.62 12.06 0.12
N THR A 20 -0.51 12.76 -0.01
CA THR A 20 -0.70 14.12 0.55
C THR A 20 -0.53 14.14 2.06
N HIS A 21 -1.05 13.12 2.75
CA HIS A 21 -0.90 13.02 4.21
C HIS A 21 0.55 12.87 4.64
N VAL A 22 1.33 12.03 3.96
CA VAL A 22 2.76 11.80 4.29
C VAL A 22 3.63 12.96 3.82
N ALA A 23 3.33 13.55 2.66
CA ALA A 23 4.07 14.66 2.08
C ALA A 23 4.01 15.92 2.94
N TRP A 24 2.99 16.05 3.79
CA TRP A 24 2.90 17.10 4.80
C TRP A 24 4.12 17.14 5.73
N ASP A 25 4.68 15.96 6.05
CA ASP A 25 5.87 15.83 6.89
C ASP A 25 7.14 15.63 6.03
N SER A 26 7.09 14.76 5.03
CA SER A 26 8.22 14.49 4.14
C SER A 26 7.75 14.02 2.77
N VAL A 27 7.99 14.85 1.75
CA VAL A 27 7.74 14.53 0.34
C VAL A 27 8.53 13.28 -0.09
N GLU A 28 9.80 13.19 0.31
CA GLU A 28 10.65 12.03 -0.01
C GLU A 28 10.12 10.73 0.63
N ALA A 29 9.55 10.80 1.84
CA ALA A 29 8.89 9.65 2.45
C ALA A 29 7.60 9.26 1.71
N ALA A 30 6.83 10.23 1.22
CA ALA A 30 5.63 9.99 0.44
C ALA A 30 5.94 9.30 -0.89
N ASP A 31 6.97 9.75 -1.59
CA ASP A 31 7.42 9.14 -2.84
C ASP A 31 7.89 7.69 -2.62
N ARG A 32 8.74 7.47 -1.61
CA ARG A 32 9.16 6.12 -1.23
C ARG A 32 7.99 5.21 -0.87
N LEU A 33 6.94 5.74 -0.24
CA LEU A 33 5.76 4.95 0.10
C LEU A 33 4.99 4.53 -1.17
N VAL A 34 4.80 5.43 -2.13
CA VAL A 34 4.14 5.13 -3.41
C VAL A 34 4.93 4.09 -4.21
N GLU A 35 6.26 4.20 -4.27
CA GLU A 35 7.12 3.19 -4.90
C GLU A 35 6.93 1.81 -4.27
N ARG A 36 6.88 1.75 -2.94
CA ARG A 36 6.67 0.49 -2.21
C ARG A 36 5.29 -0.12 -2.46
N ILE A 37 4.23 0.70 -2.54
CA ILE A 37 2.89 0.26 -2.91
C ILE A 37 2.90 -0.34 -4.32
N ASN A 38 3.50 0.36 -5.30
CA ASN A 38 3.61 -0.11 -6.68
C ASN A 38 4.38 -1.43 -6.78
N ALA A 39 5.49 -1.57 -6.05
CA ALA A 39 6.27 -2.81 -6.01
C ALA A 39 5.43 -3.98 -5.48
N ILE A 40 4.58 -3.76 -4.48
CA ILE A 40 3.71 -4.79 -3.93
C ILE A 40 2.57 -5.16 -4.88
N ILE A 41 1.98 -4.19 -5.56
CA ILE A 41 0.97 -4.46 -6.58
C ILE A 41 1.57 -5.34 -7.70
N GLY A 42 2.80 -5.07 -8.11
CA GLY A 42 3.52 -5.92 -9.06
C GLY A 42 3.71 -7.36 -8.56
N ARG A 43 4.05 -7.51 -7.26
CA ARG A 43 4.16 -8.83 -6.62
C ARG A 43 2.82 -9.55 -6.51
N LEU A 44 1.73 -8.84 -6.22
CA LEU A 44 0.37 -9.39 -6.19
C LEU A 44 -0.08 -9.86 -7.58
N ALA A 45 0.24 -9.09 -8.62
CA ALA A 45 -0.04 -9.48 -10.00
C ALA A 45 0.70 -10.76 -10.39
N ALA A 46 1.94 -10.95 -9.92
CA ALA A 46 2.73 -12.16 -10.16
C ALA A 46 2.30 -13.35 -9.25
N LYS A 47 1.86 -13.07 -8.03
CA LYS A 47 1.43 -14.06 -7.02
C LYS A 47 0.22 -13.51 -6.24
N PRO A 48 -1.01 -13.81 -6.68
CA PRO A 48 -2.22 -13.28 -6.05
C PRO A 48 -2.43 -13.77 -4.61
N ALA A 49 -1.94 -14.97 -4.29
CA ALA A 49 -1.94 -15.54 -2.93
C ALA A 49 -0.75 -15.05 -2.09
N LEU A 50 -0.43 -13.75 -2.15
CA LEU A 50 0.62 -13.16 -1.33
C LEU A 50 0.12 -13.04 0.11
N GLU A 51 0.81 -13.65 1.06
CA GLU A 51 0.42 -13.60 2.47
C GLU A 51 0.88 -12.30 3.13
N MET A 52 0.18 -11.87 4.18
CA MET A 52 0.42 -10.60 4.87
C MET A 52 1.85 -10.44 5.42
N HIS A 53 2.51 -11.54 5.81
CA HIS A 53 3.90 -11.53 6.27
C HIS A 53 4.92 -11.26 5.13
N GLN A 54 4.50 -11.35 3.87
CA GLN A 54 5.35 -11.08 2.70
C GLN A 54 5.33 -9.59 2.28
N PHE A 55 4.46 -8.78 2.90
CA PHE A 55 4.41 -7.33 2.71
C PHE A 55 5.51 -6.63 3.54
N PRO A 56 6.15 -5.57 3.01
CA PRO A 56 7.20 -4.84 3.72
C PRO A 56 6.62 -3.98 4.85
N ASP A 57 7.43 -3.70 5.87
CA ASP A 57 7.00 -3.04 7.11
C ASP A 57 6.48 -1.61 6.87
N GLY A 58 5.26 -1.33 7.33
CA GLY A 58 4.55 -0.07 7.03
C GLY A 58 3.45 -0.19 5.97
N LEU A 59 3.40 -1.32 5.24
CA LEU A 59 2.21 -1.72 4.45
C LEU A 59 1.37 -2.80 5.14
N ARG A 60 1.83 -3.28 6.29
CA ARG A 60 1.04 -4.12 7.19
C ARG A 60 0.23 -3.20 8.09
N GLY A 61 -1.09 -3.27 8.03
CA GLY A 61 -1.92 -2.61 9.04
C GLY A 61 -1.51 -3.13 10.43
N ARG A 62 -1.29 -2.22 11.40
CA ARG A 62 -1.30 -2.66 12.80
C ARG A 62 -2.65 -3.33 13.01
N ARG A 63 -2.67 -4.59 13.49
CA ARG A 63 -3.90 -5.09 14.11
C ARG A 63 -4.21 -4.10 15.22
N GLN A 64 -5.31 -3.36 15.09
CA GLN A 64 -5.89 -2.70 16.24
C GLN A 64 -6.23 -3.85 17.20
N THR A 65 -5.48 -3.98 18.28
CA THR A 65 -5.96 -4.74 19.43
C THR A 65 -7.27 -4.07 19.84
N PRO A 66 -8.39 -4.80 19.98
CA PRO A 66 -9.60 -4.18 20.48
C PRO A 66 -9.27 -3.56 21.83
N THR A 67 -9.35 -2.24 21.92
CA THR A 67 -9.33 -1.55 23.20
C THR A 67 -10.63 -1.95 23.89
N THR A 68 -10.53 -2.88 24.84
CA THR A 68 -11.60 -3.14 25.79
C THR A 68 -11.61 -1.96 26.76
N GLU A 69 -12.51 -0.99 26.53
CA GLU A 69 -13.01 -0.10 27.58
C GLU A 69 -14.22 -0.75 28.26
#